data_AF-A0A857DKG0-F1
#
_entry.id   AF-A0A857DKG0-F1
#
_cell.length_a   1.000
_cell.length_b   1.000
_cell.length_c   1.000
_cell.angle_alpha   90.00
_cell.angle_beta   90.00
_cell.angle_gamma   90.00
#
_symmetry.space_group_name_H-M   'P 1'
#
loop_
_entity.id
_entity.type
_entity.pdbx_description
1 polymer ?
#
loop_
_entity_poly.entity_id
_entity_poly.type
_entity_poly.pdbx_seq_one_letter_code
_entity_poly.pdbx_strand_id
1 'polypeptide(L)'
;MADPATITLAVKAAIAAATDKRTWKAVGILIATILTPFILVIVIILSLLSGTSEHNNAAIDLCFNGGVAGSSVPAEYTAYIEDMSGCFSVLDQAIADTEVGMNGGALDNVRIKSIFYSLYFGAENLSLSDAEARAFMDCFVTYEKDSENHTVAVPVSLDTAYANLSASGIPVTKESRANALQIYQRIVYGGAGSYTGEIEYGGKGGTALDGLTLLHPETKNNLDLVTYAENAFNAGWGYVWGTYGDVLTESLFEYKLEQYPDGVGNYEDFIRENWLGGRTTDCVGLIKGYGWYNPDTKTIEYGTNGMPDVGADGMYNAATVKGSMDTMPDTPGLAVWKSGHIGVYIGNGEVIEAMGTKYGVVKTKLEGRGWKAWLEVPYISYETK
;
A
#
# COMPACT_ATOMS: atom_id res chain seq x y z
N MET A 1 1.83 -37.67 61.31
CA MET A 1 2.99 -38.12 60.50
C MET A 1 2.44 -39.08 59.46
N ALA A 2 2.60 -38.78 58.17
CA ALA A 2 2.13 -39.69 57.11
C ALA A 2 2.95 -40.99 57.14
N ASP A 3 2.29 -42.13 56.96
CA ASP A 3 2.94 -43.45 56.95
C ASP A 3 3.98 -43.53 55.80
N PRO A 4 5.19 -44.05 56.05
CA PRO A 4 6.22 -44.28 55.04
C PRO A 4 5.70 -44.90 53.72
N ALA A 5 4.69 -45.76 53.77
CA ALA A 5 4.08 -46.36 52.58
C ALA A 5 3.34 -45.31 51.72
N THR A 6 2.66 -44.35 52.36
CA THR A 6 1.90 -43.28 51.69
C THR A 6 2.84 -42.26 51.05
N ILE A 7 3.95 -41.95 51.71
CA ILE A 7 5.01 -41.09 51.16
C ILE A 7 5.65 -41.76 49.95
N THR A 8 5.91 -43.07 50.02
CA THR A 8 6.52 -43.82 48.92
C THR A 8 5.60 -43.90 47.69
N LEU A 9 4.28 -44.05 47.88
CA LEU A 9 3.31 -44.06 46.78
C LEU A 9 3.18 -42.69 46.11
N ALA A 10 3.14 -41.62 46.90
CA ALA A 10 3.09 -40.25 46.39
C ALA A 10 4.34 -39.90 45.59
N VAL A 11 5.52 -40.33 46.05
CA VAL A 11 6.79 -40.15 45.32
C VAL A 11 6.79 -40.94 44.00
N LYS A 12 6.31 -42.18 43.99
CA LYS A 12 6.20 -42.97 42.75
C LYS A 12 5.21 -42.38 41.75
N ALA A 13 4.06 -41.90 42.22
CA ALA A 13 3.07 -41.23 41.38
C ALA A 13 3.62 -39.91 40.79
N ALA A 14 4.36 -39.14 41.59
CA ALA A 14 5.01 -37.91 41.13
C ALA A 14 6.10 -38.20 40.07
N ILE A 15 6.89 -39.26 40.24
CA ILE A 15 7.92 -39.66 39.26
C ILE A 15 7.27 -40.17 37.95
N ALA A 16 6.17 -40.92 38.04
CA ALA A 16 5.43 -41.40 36.87
C ALA A 16 4.77 -40.24 36.11
N ALA A 17 4.17 -39.28 36.81
CA ALA A 17 3.64 -38.06 36.20
C ALA A 17 4.74 -37.21 35.56
N ALA A 18 5.93 -37.15 36.17
CA ALA A 18 7.08 -36.40 35.65
C ALA A 18 7.70 -37.03 34.38
N THR A 19 7.46 -38.32 34.10
CA THR A 19 8.01 -39.04 32.95
C THR A 19 7.00 -39.27 31.82
N ASP A 20 5.71 -38.96 32.02
CA ASP A 20 4.69 -39.13 30.99
C ASP A 20 4.68 -37.97 29.98
N LYS A 21 5.08 -38.28 28.75
CA LYS A 21 5.12 -37.33 27.63
C LYS A 21 3.73 -36.79 27.25
N ARG A 22 2.64 -37.52 27.50
CA ARG A 22 1.28 -37.04 27.20
C ARG A 22 0.85 -35.98 28.20
N THR A 23 1.17 -36.19 29.48
CA THR A 23 0.93 -35.23 30.56
C THR A 23 1.74 -33.95 30.34
N TRP A 24 3.01 -34.07 29.94
CA TRP A 24 3.82 -32.89 29.58
C TRP A 24 3.34 -32.16 28.32
N LYS A 25 2.80 -32.87 27.32
CA LYS A 25 2.15 -32.21 26.17
C LYS A 25 0.89 -31.46 26.58
N ALA A 26 0.03 -32.06 27.40
CA ALA A 26 -1.20 -31.41 27.88
C ALA A 26 -0.89 -30.21 28.78
N VAL A 27 0.08 -30.34 29.69
CA VAL A 27 0.56 -29.24 30.53
C VAL A 27 1.23 -28.17 29.69
N GLY A 28 2.02 -28.53 28.68
CA GLY A 28 2.64 -27.58 27.75
C GLY A 28 1.60 -26.78 26.95
N ILE A 29 0.55 -27.43 26.45
CA ILE A 29 -0.57 -26.76 25.79
C ILE A 29 -1.29 -25.83 26.76
N LEU A 30 -1.62 -26.29 27.97
CA LEU A 30 -2.32 -25.49 28.97
C LEU A 30 -1.49 -24.26 29.41
N ILE A 31 -0.18 -24.43 29.60
CA ILE A 31 0.76 -23.36 29.91
C ILE A 31 0.85 -22.38 28.74
N ALA A 32 0.94 -22.87 27.50
CA ALA A 32 0.93 -22.01 26.32
C ALA A 32 -0.39 -21.20 26.25
N THR A 33 -1.55 -21.84 26.33
CA THR A 33 -2.85 -21.14 26.27
C THR A 33 -3.01 -20.09 27.38
N ILE A 34 -2.47 -20.34 28.58
CA ILE A 34 -2.52 -19.37 29.68
C ILE A 34 -1.49 -18.26 29.49
N LEU A 35 -0.27 -18.56 29.05
CA LEU A 35 0.82 -17.60 28.95
C LEU A 35 0.82 -16.80 27.66
N THR A 36 0.29 -17.31 26.54
CA THR A 36 0.22 -16.62 25.25
C THR A 36 -0.39 -15.22 25.35
N PRO A 37 -1.55 -15.00 26.00
CA PRO A 37 -2.07 -13.64 26.16
C PRO A 37 -1.16 -12.74 27.00
N PHE A 38 -0.45 -13.27 28.00
CA PHE A 38 0.54 -12.49 28.76
C PHE A 38 1.82 -12.25 27.98
N ILE A 39 2.26 -13.18 27.14
CA ILE A 39 3.40 -13.03 26.23
C ILE A 39 3.05 -11.98 25.18
N LEU A 40 1.84 -11.97 24.62
CA LEU A 40 1.38 -10.94 23.69
C LEU A 40 1.30 -9.57 24.36
N VAL A 41 0.80 -9.48 25.61
CA VAL A 41 0.83 -8.23 26.40
C VAL A 41 2.27 -7.80 26.73
N ILE A 42 3.17 -8.74 27.02
CA ILE A 42 4.59 -8.48 27.22
C ILE A 42 5.25 -8.06 25.90
N VAL A 43 4.87 -8.61 24.74
CA VAL A 43 5.31 -8.17 23.42
C VAL A 43 4.79 -6.76 23.12
N ILE A 44 3.57 -6.42 23.54
CA ILE A 44 3.00 -5.06 23.47
C ILE A 44 3.79 -4.10 24.38
N ILE A 45 4.11 -4.48 25.62
CA ILE A 45 4.89 -3.64 26.55
C ILE A 45 6.36 -3.54 26.11
N LEU A 46 6.94 -4.63 25.59
CA LEU A 46 8.30 -4.68 25.09
C LEU A 46 8.44 -3.99 23.73
N SER A 47 7.38 -3.83 22.93
CA SER A 47 7.37 -3.04 21.69
C SER A 47 7.68 -1.55 21.88
N LEU A 48 7.72 -1.08 23.13
CA LEU A 48 8.12 0.27 23.53
C LEU A 48 9.63 0.41 23.83
N LEU A 49 10.41 -0.69 23.76
CA LEU A 49 11.87 -0.70 23.96
C LEU A 49 12.58 -1.05 22.65
N SER A 50 13.61 -0.29 22.31
CA SER A 50 14.21 -0.10 20.97
C SER A 50 14.76 -1.33 20.22
N GLY A 51 14.65 -2.56 20.73
CA GLY A 51 15.07 -3.79 20.04
C GLY A 51 13.93 -4.62 19.42
N THR A 52 12.69 -4.40 19.83
CA THR A 52 11.48 -5.08 19.29
C THR A 52 10.73 -4.23 18.27
N SER A 53 11.00 -2.92 18.21
CA SER A 53 10.48 -2.03 17.16
C SER A 53 10.91 -2.53 15.78
N GLU A 54 12.13 -3.06 15.62
CA GLU A 54 12.62 -3.63 14.36
C GLU A 54 11.84 -4.86 13.91
N HIS A 55 11.47 -5.76 14.82
CA HIS A 55 10.67 -6.95 14.48
C HIS A 55 9.22 -6.60 14.14
N ASN A 56 8.59 -5.66 14.83
CA ASN A 56 7.25 -5.20 14.47
C ASN A 56 7.25 -4.48 13.12
N ASN A 57 8.28 -3.67 12.90
CA ASN A 57 8.53 -2.99 11.63
C ASN A 57 8.75 -3.99 10.48
N ALA A 58 9.50 -5.07 10.72
CA ALA A 58 9.69 -6.13 9.73
C ALA A 58 8.39 -6.88 9.44
N ALA A 59 7.54 -7.14 10.44
CA ALA A 59 6.24 -7.77 10.23
C ALA A 59 5.34 -6.91 9.34
N ILE A 60 5.26 -5.62 9.64
CA ILE A 60 4.53 -4.63 8.83
C ILE A 60 5.08 -4.65 7.40
N ASP A 61 6.39 -4.53 7.21
CA ASP A 61 6.98 -4.49 5.88
C ASP A 61 6.70 -5.76 5.07
N LEU A 62 6.77 -6.93 5.71
CA LEU A 62 6.47 -8.23 5.11
C LEU A 62 4.99 -8.37 4.75
N CYS A 63 4.07 -7.92 5.61
CA CYS A 63 2.63 -7.99 5.32
C CYS A 63 2.25 -7.10 4.12
N PHE A 64 2.79 -5.87 4.06
CA PHE A 64 2.42 -4.91 3.01
C PHE A 64 3.12 -5.18 1.67
N ASN A 65 4.38 -5.61 1.69
CA ASN A 65 5.19 -5.70 0.48
C ASN A 65 5.53 -7.13 0.07
N GLY A 66 5.10 -8.12 0.86
CA GLY A 66 5.50 -9.52 0.70
C GLY A 66 6.96 -9.77 1.09
N GLY A 67 7.42 -10.99 0.79
CA GLY A 67 8.76 -11.47 1.12
C GLY A 67 8.71 -12.72 2.00
N VAL A 68 9.88 -13.18 2.44
CA VAL A 68 10.01 -14.38 3.29
C VAL A 68 10.64 -13.98 4.61
N ALA A 69 10.00 -14.36 5.72
CA ALA A 69 10.59 -14.19 7.04
C ALA A 69 11.89 -15.01 7.16
N GLY A 70 12.91 -14.45 7.82
CA GLY A 70 14.19 -15.14 8.01
C GLY A 70 14.02 -16.48 8.72
N SER A 71 14.87 -17.46 8.41
CA SER A 71 14.76 -18.84 8.94
C SER A 71 14.94 -18.95 10.47
N SER A 72 15.39 -17.88 11.13
CA SER A 72 15.55 -17.79 12.59
C SER A 72 14.30 -17.27 13.31
N VAL A 73 13.23 -16.96 12.58
CA VAL A 73 12.01 -16.35 13.12
C VAL A 73 11.05 -17.44 13.66
N PRO A 74 10.38 -17.22 14.81
CA PRO A 74 9.44 -18.21 15.36
C PRO A 74 8.28 -18.52 14.41
N ALA A 75 7.84 -19.78 14.38
CA ALA A 75 6.75 -20.23 13.50
C ALA A 75 5.42 -19.48 13.73
N GLU A 76 5.12 -19.11 14.97
CA GLU A 76 3.92 -18.32 15.31
C GLU A 76 3.96 -16.91 14.70
N TYR A 77 5.15 -16.32 14.58
CA TYR A 77 5.31 -15.01 13.95
C TYR A 77 5.18 -15.10 12.43
N THR A 78 5.72 -16.16 11.81
CA THR A 78 5.50 -16.43 10.38
C THR A 78 4.02 -16.67 10.08
N ALA A 79 3.33 -17.46 10.90
CA ALA A 79 1.89 -17.70 10.77
C ALA A 79 1.10 -16.39 10.88
N TYR A 80 1.43 -15.52 11.84
CA TYR A 80 0.77 -14.21 11.94
C TYR A 80 0.94 -13.36 10.68
N ILE A 81 2.14 -13.33 10.08
CA ILE A 81 2.39 -12.61 8.83
C ILE A 81 1.57 -13.22 7.69
N GLU A 82 1.53 -14.55 7.59
CA GLU A 82 0.76 -15.26 6.57
C GLU A 82 -0.74 -14.97 6.70
N ASP A 83 -1.29 -15.03 7.92
CA ASP A 83 -2.70 -14.74 8.20
C ASP A 83 -3.06 -13.28 7.83
N MET A 84 -2.26 -12.32 8.29
CA MET A 84 -2.48 -10.89 8.00
C MET A 84 -2.32 -10.57 6.51
N SER A 85 -1.32 -11.15 5.84
CA SER A 85 -1.12 -10.99 4.39
C SER A 85 -2.26 -11.64 3.59
N GLY A 86 -2.82 -12.75 4.09
CA GLY A 86 -4.03 -13.37 3.56
C GLY A 86 -5.22 -12.42 3.65
N CYS A 87 -5.45 -11.79 4.81
CA CYS A 87 -6.50 -10.77 4.96
C CYS A 87 -6.30 -9.57 4.03
N PHE A 88 -5.06 -9.10 3.86
CA PHE A 88 -4.75 -8.02 2.92
C PHE A 88 -5.07 -8.39 1.48
N SER A 89 -4.85 -9.64 1.08
CA SER A 89 -5.20 -10.10 -0.26
C SER A 89 -6.72 -10.05 -0.51
N VAL A 90 -7.52 -10.40 0.51
CA VAL A 90 -8.99 -10.30 0.45
C VAL A 90 -9.44 -8.83 0.45
N LEU A 91 -8.79 -7.96 1.23
CA LEU A 91 -9.05 -6.51 1.21
C LEU A 91 -8.69 -5.89 -0.13
N ASP A 92 -7.54 -6.23 -0.73
CA ASP A 92 -7.12 -5.70 -2.01
C ASP A 92 -8.17 -6.03 -3.10
N GLN A 93 -8.79 -7.21 -3.05
CA GLN A 93 -9.91 -7.55 -3.93
C GLN A 93 -11.16 -6.71 -3.64
N ALA A 94 -11.54 -6.57 -2.37
CA ALA A 94 -12.71 -5.76 -1.99
C ALA A 94 -12.54 -4.27 -2.36
N ILE A 95 -11.32 -3.75 -2.25
CA ILE A 95 -10.96 -2.41 -2.71
C ILE A 95 -11.12 -2.32 -4.22
N ALA A 96 -10.51 -3.24 -4.98
CA ALA A 96 -10.64 -3.25 -6.44
C ALA A 96 -12.10 -3.32 -6.89
N ASP A 97 -12.93 -4.14 -6.24
CA ASP A 97 -14.37 -4.24 -6.53
C ASP A 97 -15.11 -2.92 -6.25
N THR A 98 -14.70 -2.20 -5.20
CA THR A 98 -15.28 -0.90 -4.84
C THR A 98 -14.85 0.20 -5.81
N GLU A 99 -13.58 0.20 -6.23
CA GLU A 99 -13.03 1.15 -7.21
C GLU A 99 -13.73 1.05 -8.58
N VAL A 100 -14.13 -0.15 -9.00
CA VAL A 100 -14.95 -0.35 -10.21
C VAL A 100 -16.28 0.43 -10.16
N GLY A 101 -16.83 0.64 -8.95
CA GLY A 101 -18.06 1.40 -8.73
C GLY A 101 -17.84 2.90 -8.50
N MET A 102 -16.61 3.42 -8.57
CA MET A 102 -16.31 4.84 -8.39
C MET A 102 -16.39 5.61 -9.71
N ASN A 103 -16.72 6.91 -9.64
CA ASN A 103 -16.61 7.82 -10.79
C ASN A 103 -15.15 8.28 -10.96
N GLY A 104 -14.28 7.30 -11.16
CA GLY A 104 -12.83 7.45 -11.29
C GLY A 104 -12.08 7.75 -9.99
N GLY A 105 -10.76 7.68 -10.09
CA GLY A 105 -9.85 7.73 -8.96
C GLY A 105 -9.65 6.35 -8.31
N ALA A 106 -8.74 6.31 -7.34
CA ALA A 106 -8.41 5.12 -6.55
C ALA A 106 -8.51 5.42 -5.05
N LEU A 107 -8.73 4.38 -4.24
CA LEU A 107 -8.72 4.43 -2.79
C LEU A 107 -7.29 4.35 -2.25
N ASP A 108 -7.10 4.82 -1.01
CA ASP A 108 -5.82 4.71 -0.31
C ASP A 108 -5.67 3.31 0.33
N ASN A 109 -5.23 2.35 -0.49
CA ASN A 109 -5.10 0.94 -0.08
C ASN A 109 -4.19 0.79 1.14
N VAL A 110 -3.11 1.57 1.22
CA VAL A 110 -2.17 1.51 2.35
C VAL A 110 -2.85 1.98 3.62
N ARG A 111 -3.64 3.05 3.56
CA ARG A 111 -4.36 3.55 4.74
C ARG A 111 -5.42 2.58 5.21
N ILE A 112 -6.21 2.02 4.30
CA ILE A 112 -7.23 1.01 4.63
C ILE A 112 -6.57 -0.21 5.29
N LYS A 113 -5.50 -0.74 4.69
CA LYS A 113 -4.71 -1.85 5.25
C LYS A 113 -4.05 -1.50 6.58
N SER A 114 -3.59 -0.26 6.77
CA SER A 114 -2.99 0.21 8.04
C SER A 114 -4.01 0.28 9.17
N ILE A 115 -5.23 0.71 8.86
CA ILE A 115 -6.35 0.73 9.79
C ILE A 115 -6.76 -0.69 10.14
N PHE A 116 -6.91 -1.56 9.14
CA PHE A 116 -7.20 -2.98 9.37
C PHE A 116 -6.13 -3.63 10.25
N TYR A 117 -4.85 -3.50 9.87
CA TYR A 117 -3.73 -4.04 10.65
C TYR A 117 -3.79 -3.57 12.10
N SER A 118 -4.01 -2.27 12.33
CA SER A 118 -4.05 -1.74 13.68
C SER A 118 -5.25 -2.21 14.50
N LEU A 119 -6.41 -2.45 13.87
CA LEU A 119 -7.63 -2.88 14.57
C LEU A 119 -7.62 -4.38 14.89
N TYR A 120 -6.97 -5.17 14.03
CA TYR A 120 -6.93 -6.63 14.14
C TYR A 120 -5.56 -7.16 14.60
N PHE A 121 -4.64 -6.27 15.01
CA PHE A 121 -3.33 -6.67 15.55
C PHE A 121 -3.51 -7.55 16.80
N GLY A 122 -2.89 -8.74 16.79
CA GLY A 122 -2.97 -9.68 17.90
C GLY A 122 -4.31 -10.42 18.03
N ALA A 123 -5.18 -10.36 17.02
CA ALA A 123 -6.39 -11.18 16.97
C ALA A 123 -6.02 -12.69 16.90
N GLU A 124 -6.72 -13.51 17.68
CA GLU A 124 -6.56 -14.96 17.62
C GLU A 124 -7.26 -15.53 16.38
N ASN A 125 -6.55 -16.38 15.61
CA ASN A 125 -7.05 -16.99 14.37
C ASN A 125 -7.56 -15.95 13.36
N LEU A 126 -6.71 -14.95 13.07
CA LEU A 126 -7.03 -13.89 12.12
C LEU A 126 -7.39 -14.48 10.75
N SER A 127 -8.58 -14.16 10.28
CA SER A 127 -9.06 -14.50 8.94
C SER A 127 -10.06 -13.45 8.51
N LEU A 128 -10.24 -13.31 7.20
CA LEU A 128 -11.19 -12.35 6.62
C LEU A 128 -11.88 -12.99 5.43
N SER A 129 -13.21 -13.11 5.50
CA SER A 129 -14.03 -13.53 4.36
C SER A 129 -14.34 -12.36 3.43
N ASP A 130 -14.72 -12.65 2.18
CA ASP A 130 -15.13 -11.62 1.22
C ASP A 130 -16.29 -10.75 1.73
N ALA A 131 -17.21 -11.34 2.51
CA ALA A 131 -18.33 -10.60 3.08
C ALA A 131 -17.88 -9.62 4.17
N GLU A 132 -16.94 -10.03 5.02
CA GLU A 132 -16.37 -9.17 6.05
C GLU A 132 -15.49 -8.08 5.44
N ALA A 133 -14.72 -8.40 4.40
CA ALA A 133 -13.93 -7.42 3.66
C ALA A 133 -14.82 -6.35 3.00
N ARG A 134 -15.92 -6.75 2.36
CA ARG A 134 -16.91 -5.81 1.81
C ARG A 134 -17.55 -4.94 2.90
N ALA A 135 -17.97 -5.53 4.01
CA ALA A 135 -18.55 -4.77 5.13
C ALA A 135 -17.53 -3.79 5.76
N PHE A 136 -16.25 -4.17 5.79
CA PHE A 136 -15.17 -3.29 6.21
C PHE A 136 -14.99 -2.13 5.21
N MET A 137 -14.98 -2.43 3.91
CA MET A 137 -14.87 -1.44 2.83
C MET A 137 -16.03 -0.46 2.77
N ASP A 138 -17.26 -0.91 3.03
CA ASP A 138 -18.46 -0.05 3.12
C ASP A 138 -18.34 1.04 4.19
N CYS A 139 -17.41 0.90 5.14
CA CYS A 139 -17.14 1.96 6.11
C CYS A 139 -16.36 3.15 5.50
N PHE A 140 -15.63 2.94 4.40
CA PHE A 140 -14.74 3.92 3.75
C PHE A 140 -15.36 4.63 2.56
N VAL A 141 -16.57 4.25 2.17
CA VAL A 141 -17.30 4.86 1.05
C VAL A 141 -18.74 5.15 1.45
N THR A 142 -19.35 6.08 0.74
CA THR A 142 -20.81 6.26 0.68
C THR A 142 -21.28 5.94 -0.72
N TYR A 143 -22.54 5.56 -0.86
CA TYR A 143 -23.13 5.23 -2.16
C TYR A 143 -24.13 6.31 -2.57
N GLU A 144 -23.81 7.00 -3.66
CA GLU A 144 -24.59 8.13 -4.17
C GLU A 144 -25.18 7.80 -5.55
N LYS A 145 -26.11 8.64 -6.01
CA LYS A 145 -26.66 8.58 -7.36
C LYS A 145 -26.00 9.63 -8.24
N ASP A 146 -25.42 9.21 -9.35
CA ASP A 146 -24.87 10.13 -10.35
C ASP A 146 -25.99 10.79 -11.19
N SER A 147 -25.60 11.63 -12.15
CA SER A 147 -26.53 12.29 -13.07
C SER A 147 -27.34 11.32 -13.94
N GLU A 148 -26.90 10.07 -14.06
CA GLU A 148 -27.54 9.01 -14.84
C GLU A 148 -28.30 8.00 -13.94
N ASN A 149 -28.40 8.28 -12.64
CA ASN A 149 -29.05 7.45 -11.61
C ASN A 149 -28.36 6.08 -11.35
N HIS A 150 -27.11 5.93 -11.75
CA HIS A 150 -26.26 4.80 -11.34
C HIS A 150 -25.82 4.97 -9.89
N THR A 151 -25.64 3.86 -9.18
CA THR A 151 -25.07 3.90 -7.82
C THR A 151 -23.56 3.98 -7.94
N VAL A 152 -22.96 4.99 -7.31
CA VAL A 152 -21.53 5.26 -7.36
C VAL A 152 -20.96 5.29 -5.95
N ALA A 153 -19.82 4.64 -5.75
CA ALA A 153 -19.05 4.72 -4.51
C ALA A 153 -18.26 6.04 -4.46
N VAL A 154 -18.39 6.77 -3.36
CA VAL A 154 -17.68 8.03 -3.11
C VAL A 154 -16.88 7.88 -1.80
N PRO A 155 -15.56 8.12 -1.80
CA PRO A 155 -14.76 8.04 -0.58
C PRO A 155 -15.28 8.97 0.51
N VAL A 156 -15.33 8.51 1.75
CA VAL A 156 -15.64 9.38 2.90
C VAL A 156 -14.37 9.89 3.57
N SER A 157 -14.50 10.96 4.37
CA SER A 157 -13.39 11.43 5.22
C SER A 157 -12.94 10.34 6.20
N LEU A 158 -11.68 10.40 6.63
CA LEU A 158 -11.15 9.44 7.58
C LEU A 158 -11.90 9.45 8.93
N ASP A 159 -12.35 10.61 9.39
CA ASP A 159 -13.16 10.72 10.60
C ASP A 159 -14.53 10.04 10.44
N THR A 160 -15.16 10.20 9.28
CA THR A 160 -16.40 9.47 8.93
C THR A 160 -16.15 7.96 8.86
N ALA A 161 -15.04 7.52 8.26
CA ALA A 161 -14.70 6.11 8.19
C ALA A 161 -14.53 5.49 9.57
N TYR A 162 -13.83 6.17 10.50
CA TYR A 162 -13.71 5.70 11.88
C TYR A 162 -15.05 5.70 12.63
N ALA A 163 -15.93 6.65 12.36
CA ALA A 163 -17.28 6.66 12.92
C ALA A 163 -18.11 5.47 12.41
N ASN A 164 -18.03 5.16 11.12
CA ASN A 164 -18.70 4.02 10.48
C ASN A 164 -18.18 2.68 11.05
N LEU A 165 -16.86 2.51 11.15
CA LEU A 165 -16.25 1.33 11.77
C LEU A 165 -16.75 1.11 13.21
N SER A 166 -16.83 2.19 13.99
CA SER A 166 -17.36 2.15 15.36
C SER A 166 -18.85 1.74 15.40
N ALA A 167 -19.65 2.27 14.47
CA ALA A 167 -21.07 1.94 14.35
C ALA A 167 -21.29 0.47 13.92
N SER A 168 -20.37 -0.10 13.15
CA SER A 168 -20.34 -1.51 12.75
C SER A 168 -19.87 -2.45 13.87
N GLY A 169 -19.60 -1.93 15.07
CA GLY A 169 -19.19 -2.71 16.23
C GLY A 169 -17.68 -2.96 16.33
N ILE A 170 -16.86 -2.34 15.48
CA ILE A 170 -15.40 -2.45 15.54
C ILE A 170 -14.88 -1.40 16.55
N PRO A 171 -14.17 -1.80 17.62
CA PRO A 171 -13.76 -0.88 18.68
C PRO A 171 -12.60 0.03 18.23
N VAL A 172 -12.94 1.21 17.69
CA VAL A 172 -11.93 2.22 17.31
C VAL A 172 -11.54 3.07 18.51
N THR A 173 -10.30 2.92 18.99
CA THR A 173 -9.72 3.74 20.07
C THR A 173 -8.77 4.81 19.55
N LYS A 174 -8.41 5.81 20.36
CA LYS A 174 -7.40 6.82 19.99
C LYS A 174 -6.05 6.18 19.67
N GLU A 175 -5.69 5.14 20.42
CA GLU A 175 -4.46 4.37 20.26
C GLU A 175 -4.45 3.63 18.93
N SER A 176 -5.57 2.99 18.54
CA SER A 176 -5.68 2.31 17.23
C SER A 176 -5.54 3.30 16.06
N ARG A 177 -6.12 4.50 16.16
CA ARG A 177 -5.96 5.54 15.13
C ARG A 177 -4.53 6.03 15.03
N ALA A 178 -3.88 6.28 16.17
CA ALA A 178 -2.49 6.71 16.22
C ALA A 178 -1.54 5.64 15.65
N ASN A 179 -1.78 4.37 15.97
CA ASN A 179 -0.99 3.26 15.46
C ASN A 179 -1.19 3.05 13.95
N ALA A 180 -2.43 3.09 13.46
CA ALA A 180 -2.71 3.07 12.02
C ALA A 180 -1.99 4.19 11.26
N LEU A 181 -1.95 5.41 11.83
CA LEU A 181 -1.21 6.53 11.24
C LEU A 181 0.30 6.26 11.18
N GLN A 182 0.89 5.69 12.23
CA GLN A 182 2.32 5.34 12.24
C GLN A 182 2.65 4.26 11.20
N ILE A 183 1.81 3.24 11.07
CA ILE A 183 1.94 2.19 10.04
C ILE A 183 1.85 2.81 8.64
N TYR A 184 0.84 3.64 8.39
CA TYR A 184 0.65 4.32 7.12
C TYR A 184 1.89 5.16 6.75
N GLN A 185 2.36 5.99 7.69
CA GLN A 185 3.55 6.81 7.48
C GLN A 185 4.80 5.97 7.21
N ARG A 186 4.92 4.81 7.87
CA ARG A 186 6.01 3.88 7.63
C ARG A 186 5.99 3.35 6.19
N ILE A 187 4.85 2.86 5.72
CA ILE A 187 4.76 2.24 4.39
C ILE A 187 4.96 3.28 3.28
N VAL A 188 4.26 4.41 3.38
CA VAL A 188 4.32 5.47 2.35
C VAL A 188 5.68 6.16 2.33
N TYR A 189 6.18 6.59 3.50
CA TYR A 189 7.40 7.41 3.61
C TYR A 189 8.67 6.63 4.02
N GLY A 190 8.58 5.31 4.19
CA GLY A 190 9.69 4.42 4.51
C GLY A 190 10.15 4.45 5.98
N GLY A 191 9.32 4.94 6.90
CA GLY A 191 9.72 5.28 8.27
C GLY A 191 10.44 6.63 8.32
N ALA A 192 10.41 7.30 9.47
CA ALA A 192 10.93 8.67 9.61
C ALA A 192 12.38 8.79 9.07
N GLY A 193 12.58 9.57 8.00
CA GLY A 193 13.91 9.94 7.48
C GLY A 193 14.59 8.95 6.52
N SER A 194 13.85 8.06 5.86
CA SER A 194 14.45 6.88 5.20
C SER A 194 15.17 7.13 3.86
N TYR A 195 14.74 8.09 3.03
CA TYR A 195 15.45 8.41 1.79
C TYR A 195 16.35 9.63 1.96
N THR A 196 17.64 9.37 2.08
CA THR A 196 18.71 10.39 2.11
C THR A 196 19.43 10.51 0.76
N GLY A 197 18.98 9.76 -0.24
CA GLY A 197 19.54 9.80 -1.59
C GLY A 197 19.23 11.10 -2.31
N GLU A 198 19.91 11.30 -3.44
CA GLU A 198 19.71 12.48 -4.28
C GLU A 198 18.30 12.48 -4.88
N ILE A 199 17.60 13.61 -4.77
CA ILE A 199 16.35 13.89 -5.48
C ILE A 199 16.67 14.97 -6.49
N GLU A 200 16.62 14.61 -7.77
CA GLU A 200 16.74 15.58 -8.85
C GLU A 200 15.35 16.15 -9.15
N TYR A 201 15.26 17.47 -9.27
CA TYR A 201 14.06 18.18 -9.70
C TYR A 201 14.26 18.66 -11.14
N GLY A 202 13.27 18.44 -11.98
CA GLY A 202 13.32 18.87 -13.37
C GLY A 202 12.86 20.31 -13.56
N GLY A 203 11.98 20.53 -14.53
CA GLY A 203 11.50 21.87 -14.92
C GLY A 203 10.75 22.62 -13.81
N LYS A 204 10.26 23.82 -14.14
CA LYS A 204 9.56 24.72 -13.19
C LYS A 204 8.07 24.89 -13.54
N GLY A 205 7.37 23.79 -13.77
CA GLY A 205 5.95 23.79 -14.12
C GLY A 205 5.70 24.17 -15.58
N GLY A 206 5.23 23.20 -16.36
CA GLY A 206 4.88 23.36 -17.76
C GLY A 206 3.67 22.51 -18.14
N THR A 207 2.90 22.97 -19.13
CA THR A 207 1.68 22.31 -19.60
C THR A 207 1.80 21.69 -20.99
N ALA A 208 2.90 21.95 -21.70
CA ALA A 208 3.07 21.53 -23.08
C ALA A 208 3.32 20.02 -23.18
N LEU A 209 2.37 19.31 -23.80
CA LEU A 209 2.62 17.99 -24.43
C LEU A 209 2.89 18.14 -25.92
N ASP A 210 2.77 19.35 -26.48
CA ASP A 210 2.82 19.58 -27.92
C ASP A 210 4.18 19.27 -28.57
N GLY A 211 5.25 19.31 -27.77
CA GLY A 211 6.61 18.93 -28.16
C GLY A 211 7.00 17.49 -27.81
N LEU A 212 6.10 16.72 -27.17
CA LEU A 212 6.34 15.31 -26.87
C LEU A 212 6.41 14.54 -28.19
N THR A 213 7.55 13.88 -28.43
CA THR A 213 7.78 13.06 -29.62
C THR A 213 7.95 11.62 -29.17
N LEU A 214 6.91 10.81 -29.41
CA LEU A 214 6.90 9.38 -29.15
C LEU A 214 7.24 8.62 -30.44
N LEU A 215 7.94 7.50 -30.32
CA LEU A 215 8.41 6.68 -31.43
C LEU A 215 7.28 5.84 -32.04
N HIS A 216 6.57 5.08 -31.21
CA HIS A 216 5.50 4.14 -31.58
C HIS A 216 4.32 4.20 -30.60
N PRO A 217 3.68 5.37 -30.42
CA PRO A 217 2.62 5.55 -29.41
C PRO A 217 1.37 4.68 -29.64
N GLU A 218 1.17 4.17 -30.86
CA GLU A 218 0.11 3.24 -31.24
C GLU A 218 0.25 1.85 -30.61
N THR A 219 1.47 1.44 -30.26
CA THR A 219 1.73 0.15 -29.62
C THR A 219 1.74 0.23 -28.10
N LYS A 220 1.67 1.45 -27.55
CA LYS A 220 1.83 1.75 -26.13
C LYS A 220 3.04 1.00 -25.55
N ASN A 221 4.23 1.26 -26.08
CA ASN A 221 5.44 0.55 -25.72
C ASN A 221 6.18 1.16 -24.50
N ASN A 222 7.10 0.39 -23.93
CA ASN A 222 7.88 0.73 -22.75
C ASN A 222 8.88 1.88 -22.95
N LEU A 223 9.45 2.06 -24.16
CA LEU A 223 10.40 3.14 -24.43
C LEU A 223 9.70 4.50 -24.49
N ASP A 224 8.51 4.55 -25.09
CA ASP A 224 7.68 5.74 -25.11
C ASP A 224 7.12 6.09 -23.73
N LEU A 225 6.89 5.09 -22.86
CA LEU A 225 6.61 5.34 -21.44
C LEU A 225 7.79 6.08 -20.77
N VAL A 226 9.03 5.68 -21.05
CA VAL A 226 10.22 6.39 -20.55
C VAL A 226 10.25 7.82 -21.07
N THR A 227 10.07 8.03 -22.38
CA THR A 227 10.03 9.37 -22.96
C THR A 227 8.92 10.24 -22.37
N TYR A 228 7.74 9.67 -22.13
CA TYR A 228 6.63 10.37 -21.47
C TYR A 228 6.99 10.78 -20.03
N ALA A 229 7.56 9.87 -19.25
CA ALA A 229 7.99 10.14 -17.88
C ALA A 229 9.11 11.21 -17.83
N GLU A 230 10.09 11.11 -18.73
CA GLU A 230 11.15 12.13 -18.88
C GLU A 230 10.58 13.50 -19.26
N ASN A 231 9.56 13.55 -20.12
CA ASN A 231 8.89 14.80 -20.43
C ASN A 231 8.18 15.39 -19.20
N ALA A 232 7.47 14.57 -18.41
CA ALA A 232 6.82 15.02 -17.18
C ALA A 232 7.84 15.57 -16.16
N PHE A 233 8.98 14.88 -16.01
CA PHE A 233 10.11 15.35 -15.21
C PHE A 233 10.69 16.67 -15.74
N ASN A 234 11.06 16.73 -17.02
CA ASN A 234 11.67 17.91 -17.64
C ASN A 234 10.74 19.14 -17.65
N ALA A 235 9.43 18.93 -17.73
CA ALA A 235 8.42 19.98 -17.61
C ALA A 235 8.16 20.38 -16.15
N GLY A 236 8.58 19.58 -15.16
CA GLY A 236 8.36 19.83 -13.74
C GLY A 236 6.90 19.69 -13.34
N TRP A 237 6.28 18.56 -13.70
CA TRP A 237 4.89 18.30 -13.31
C TRP A 237 4.75 18.20 -11.79
N GLY A 238 3.65 18.74 -11.27
CA GLY A 238 3.29 18.67 -9.86
C GLY A 238 2.67 17.32 -9.48
N TYR A 239 2.38 17.16 -8.20
CA TYR A 239 1.67 15.98 -7.68
C TYR A 239 0.37 16.40 -7.02
N VAL A 240 -0.74 15.84 -7.50
CA VAL A 240 -2.07 15.91 -6.87
C VAL A 240 -2.67 14.51 -6.93
N TRP A 241 -3.18 14.02 -5.81
CA TRP A 241 -3.74 12.67 -5.73
C TRP A 241 -4.91 12.52 -6.73
N GLY A 242 -4.90 11.45 -7.51
CA GLY A 242 -5.97 11.11 -8.44
C GLY A 242 -5.98 11.90 -9.73
N THR A 243 -4.93 12.66 -10.05
CA THR A 243 -4.70 13.22 -11.39
C THR A 243 -3.72 12.36 -12.16
N TYR A 244 -3.73 12.45 -13.49
CA TYR A 244 -3.01 11.53 -14.38
C TYR A 244 -2.29 12.28 -15.53
N GLY A 245 -1.76 13.46 -15.20
CA GLY A 245 -1.13 14.37 -16.15
C GLY A 245 -2.02 15.54 -16.55
N ASP A 246 -3.16 15.74 -15.88
CA ASP A 246 -4.11 16.82 -16.12
C ASP A 246 -3.50 18.20 -15.88
N VAL A 247 -3.96 19.20 -16.62
CA VAL A 247 -3.73 20.60 -16.23
C VAL A 247 -4.64 20.90 -15.03
N LEU A 248 -4.05 21.26 -13.90
CA LEU A 248 -4.78 21.53 -12.67
C LEU A 248 -5.49 22.88 -12.76
N THR A 249 -6.72 22.87 -13.26
CA THR A 249 -7.61 24.03 -13.21
C THR A 249 -8.22 24.19 -11.82
N GLU A 250 -8.78 25.36 -11.53
CA GLU A 250 -9.51 25.60 -10.28
C GLU A 250 -10.65 24.59 -10.09
N SER A 251 -11.45 24.34 -11.13
CA SER A 251 -12.56 23.38 -11.09
C SER A 251 -12.10 21.94 -10.86
N LEU A 252 -10.99 21.52 -11.47
CA LEU A 252 -10.43 20.20 -11.22
C LEU A 252 -9.91 20.10 -9.79
N PHE A 253 -9.28 21.17 -9.29
CA PHE A 253 -8.76 21.18 -7.93
C PHE A 253 -9.88 21.12 -6.88
N GLU A 254 -10.95 21.91 -7.04
CA GLU A 254 -12.16 21.84 -6.20
C GLU A 254 -12.75 20.43 -6.19
N TYR A 255 -12.89 19.81 -7.36
CA TYR A 255 -13.35 18.43 -7.47
C TYR A 255 -12.43 17.44 -6.72
N LYS A 256 -11.11 17.62 -6.77
CA LYS A 256 -10.16 16.76 -6.04
C LYS A 256 -10.16 17.01 -4.53
N LEU A 257 -10.46 18.22 -4.07
CA LEU A 257 -10.67 18.52 -2.65
C LEU A 257 -11.90 17.77 -2.10
N GLU A 258 -12.99 17.74 -2.87
CA GLU A 258 -14.20 16.99 -2.52
C GLU A 258 -13.95 15.48 -2.55
N GLN A 259 -13.27 14.99 -3.60
CA GLN A 259 -12.99 13.56 -3.76
C GLN A 259 -12.01 13.03 -2.72
N TYR A 260 -11.01 13.81 -2.32
CA TYR A 260 -9.92 13.40 -1.44
C TYR A 260 -9.64 14.44 -0.35
N PRO A 261 -10.56 14.64 0.62
CA PRO A 261 -10.43 15.71 1.62
C PRO A 261 -9.16 15.58 2.46
N ASP A 262 -8.76 14.36 2.81
CA ASP A 262 -7.54 14.14 3.61
C ASP A 262 -6.26 14.07 2.75
N GLY A 263 -6.35 13.59 1.51
CA GLY A 263 -5.19 13.41 0.63
C GLY A 263 -4.77 14.70 -0.07
N VAL A 264 -5.75 15.50 -0.49
CA VAL A 264 -5.58 16.76 -1.21
C VAL A 264 -5.85 17.95 -0.29
N GLY A 265 -6.93 17.93 0.49
CA GLY A 265 -7.32 19.05 1.36
C GLY A 265 -6.29 19.40 2.44
N ASN A 266 -5.58 18.42 3.00
CA ASN A 266 -4.49 18.68 3.94
C ASN A 266 -3.28 19.42 3.33
N TYR A 267 -3.22 19.56 2.01
CA TYR A 267 -2.18 20.28 1.29
C TYR A 267 -2.73 21.43 0.45
N GLU A 268 -3.94 21.91 0.73
CA GLU A 268 -4.64 22.84 -0.15
C GLU A 268 -3.80 24.08 -0.51
N ASP A 269 -3.34 24.82 0.50
CA ASP A 269 -2.53 26.02 0.30
C ASP A 269 -1.26 25.75 -0.51
N PHE A 270 -0.58 24.64 -0.23
CA PHE A 270 0.64 24.25 -0.94
C PHE A 270 0.35 23.93 -2.41
N ILE A 271 -0.71 23.18 -2.69
CA ILE A 271 -1.09 22.81 -4.07
C ILE A 271 -1.48 24.06 -4.86
N ARG A 272 -2.26 24.97 -4.25
CA ARG A 272 -2.64 26.25 -4.88
C ARG A 272 -1.42 27.09 -5.25
N GLU A 273 -0.46 27.19 -4.34
CA GLU A 273 0.75 28.00 -4.56
C GLU A 273 1.70 27.40 -5.60
N ASN A 274 1.82 26.06 -5.66
CA ASN A 274 2.90 25.41 -6.42
C ASN A 274 2.43 24.74 -7.72
N TRP A 275 1.21 24.21 -7.79
CA TRP A 275 0.79 23.31 -8.86
C TRP A 275 -0.37 23.82 -9.71
N LEU A 276 -1.14 24.81 -9.23
CA LEU A 276 -2.29 25.36 -9.94
C LEU A 276 -1.88 25.92 -11.30
N GLY A 277 -2.61 25.55 -12.35
CA GLY A 277 -2.32 25.90 -13.75
C GLY A 277 -1.22 25.07 -14.41
N GLY A 278 -0.46 24.27 -13.66
CA GLY A 278 0.52 23.31 -14.17
C GLY A 278 -0.10 21.94 -14.43
N ARG A 279 0.66 21.02 -15.06
CA ARG A 279 0.25 19.62 -15.12
C ARG A 279 0.56 18.90 -13.82
N THR A 280 -0.35 18.04 -13.39
CA THR A 280 -0.21 17.26 -12.15
C THR A 280 -0.54 15.81 -12.37
N THR A 281 0.11 14.94 -11.61
CA THR A 281 -0.17 13.51 -11.62
C THR A 281 0.11 12.90 -10.26
N ASP A 282 -0.60 11.82 -9.90
CA ASP A 282 -0.14 10.93 -8.85
C ASP A 282 0.86 9.87 -9.41
N CYS A 283 1.34 8.98 -8.54
CA CYS A 283 2.39 8.01 -8.88
C CYS A 283 1.99 7.08 -10.03
N VAL A 284 0.86 6.39 -9.91
CA VAL A 284 0.34 5.48 -10.94
C VAL A 284 -0.28 6.26 -12.09
N GLY A 285 -0.81 7.45 -11.83
CA GLY A 285 -1.32 8.42 -12.80
C GLY A 285 -0.27 8.82 -13.82
N LEU A 286 1.02 8.81 -13.47
CA LEU A 286 2.10 9.11 -14.42
C LEU A 286 2.17 8.03 -15.51
N ILE A 287 1.97 6.77 -15.12
CA ILE A 287 1.94 5.62 -16.02
C ILE A 287 0.60 5.58 -16.78
N LYS A 288 -0.52 5.78 -16.08
CA LYS A 288 -1.86 5.82 -16.68
C LYS A 288 -2.00 6.95 -17.69
N GLY A 289 -1.42 8.11 -17.41
CA GLY A 289 -1.39 9.26 -18.29
C GLY A 289 -0.79 8.93 -19.65
N TYR A 290 0.29 8.15 -19.69
CA TYR A 290 0.83 7.62 -20.95
C TYR A 290 -0.09 6.58 -21.59
N GLY A 291 -0.59 5.62 -20.79
CA GLY A 291 -1.54 4.61 -21.26
C GLY A 291 -2.77 5.20 -21.93
N TRP A 292 -3.25 6.33 -21.43
CA TRP A 292 -4.44 7.06 -21.89
C TRP A 292 -4.12 8.19 -22.89
N TYR A 293 -2.85 8.45 -23.16
CA TYR A 293 -2.45 9.50 -24.09
C TYR A 293 -2.82 9.15 -25.53
N ASN A 294 -3.55 10.05 -26.17
CA ASN A 294 -3.87 10.00 -27.59
C ASN A 294 -2.88 10.87 -28.37
N PRO A 295 -2.03 10.28 -29.24
CA PRO A 295 -1.01 11.03 -29.98
C PRO A 295 -1.57 11.95 -31.07
N ASP A 296 -2.77 11.68 -31.58
CA ASP A 296 -3.40 12.47 -32.65
C ASP A 296 -3.97 13.78 -32.10
N THR A 297 -4.69 13.68 -30.97
CA THR A 297 -5.31 14.83 -30.29
C THR A 297 -4.35 15.52 -29.31
N LYS A 298 -3.26 14.85 -28.94
CA LYS A 298 -2.29 15.25 -27.92
C LYS A 298 -2.91 15.47 -26.54
N THR A 299 -4.01 14.77 -26.26
CA THR A 299 -4.71 14.81 -24.98
C THR A 299 -4.64 13.48 -24.26
N ILE A 300 -4.84 13.51 -22.95
CA ILE A 300 -4.96 12.29 -22.14
C ILE A 300 -6.46 12.01 -22.02
N GLU A 301 -6.89 10.87 -22.57
CA GLU A 301 -8.31 10.50 -22.66
C GLU A 301 -8.60 9.43 -21.63
N TYR A 302 -9.27 9.82 -20.54
CA TYR A 302 -9.51 8.99 -19.37
C TYR A 302 -10.03 7.58 -19.71
N GLY A 303 -9.39 6.55 -19.16
CA GLY A 303 -9.83 5.15 -19.27
C GLY A 303 -9.75 4.54 -20.67
N THR A 304 -8.99 5.13 -21.60
CA THR A 304 -8.87 4.64 -22.98
C THR A 304 -7.74 3.60 -23.15
N ASN A 305 -7.61 3.07 -24.37
CA ASN A 305 -6.54 2.13 -24.78
C ASN A 305 -6.47 0.83 -23.98
N GLY A 306 -7.57 0.43 -23.31
CA GLY A 306 -7.66 -0.81 -22.56
C GLY A 306 -6.95 -0.79 -21.20
N MET A 307 -6.42 0.36 -20.75
CA MET A 307 -5.83 0.52 -19.43
C MET A 307 -6.91 1.00 -18.44
N PRO A 308 -7.28 0.21 -17.42
CA PRO A 308 -8.26 0.60 -16.41
C PRO A 308 -7.69 1.62 -15.42
N ASP A 309 -8.58 2.35 -14.75
CA ASP A 309 -8.22 3.26 -13.65
C ASP A 309 -8.02 2.48 -12.35
N VAL A 310 -6.76 2.12 -12.07
CA VAL A 310 -6.37 1.38 -10.86
C VAL A 310 -5.32 2.13 -10.05
N GLY A 311 -5.25 1.85 -8.76
CA GLY A 311 -4.17 2.29 -7.88
C GLY A 311 -2.83 1.59 -8.17
N ALA A 312 -1.76 2.04 -7.50
CA ALA A 312 -0.43 1.44 -7.63
C ALA A 312 -0.41 -0.06 -7.27
N ASP A 313 -1.09 -0.44 -6.18
CA ASP A 313 -1.21 -1.85 -5.76
C ASP A 313 -2.07 -2.65 -6.72
N GLY A 314 -3.15 -2.06 -7.26
CA GLY A 314 -3.98 -2.69 -8.29
C GLY A 314 -3.18 -2.96 -9.58
N MET A 315 -2.36 -2.01 -10.02
CA MET A 315 -1.45 -2.18 -11.16
C MET A 315 -0.46 -3.32 -10.92
N TYR A 316 0.13 -3.39 -9.72
CA TYR A 316 1.05 -4.47 -9.33
C TYR A 316 0.37 -5.83 -9.25
N ASN A 317 -0.83 -5.89 -8.70
CA ASN A 317 -1.59 -7.12 -8.59
C ASN A 317 -1.99 -7.66 -9.98
N ALA A 318 -2.38 -6.79 -10.90
CA ALA A 318 -2.74 -7.14 -12.28
C ALA A 318 -1.56 -7.62 -13.14
N ALA A 319 -0.31 -7.26 -12.79
CA ALA A 319 0.87 -7.67 -13.56
C ALA A 319 1.14 -9.17 -13.51
N THR A 320 1.34 -9.76 -14.69
CA THR A 320 1.65 -11.18 -14.90
C THR A 320 3.16 -11.44 -14.94
N VAL A 321 3.95 -10.47 -15.38
CA VAL A 321 5.42 -10.50 -15.35
C VAL A 321 5.91 -9.51 -14.31
N LYS A 322 6.43 -10.04 -13.20
CA LYS A 322 6.93 -9.28 -12.05
C LYS A 322 7.89 -10.12 -11.22
N GLY A 323 8.70 -9.48 -10.40
CA GLY A 323 9.66 -10.16 -9.53
C GLY A 323 10.22 -9.26 -8.43
N SER A 324 11.02 -9.86 -7.55
CA SER A 324 11.75 -9.14 -6.50
C SER A 324 12.90 -8.30 -7.09
N MET A 325 13.29 -7.22 -6.40
CA MET A 325 14.30 -6.27 -6.91
C MET A 325 15.66 -6.88 -7.27
N ASP A 326 16.07 -7.97 -6.61
CA ASP A 326 17.32 -8.69 -6.89
C ASP A 326 17.31 -9.45 -8.24
N THR A 327 16.14 -9.63 -8.83
CA THR A 327 15.95 -10.29 -10.13
C THR A 327 15.63 -9.31 -11.25
N MET A 328 15.59 -8.00 -10.96
CA MET A 328 15.16 -6.98 -11.92
C MET A 328 16.09 -6.92 -13.13
N PRO A 329 15.58 -7.07 -14.37
CA PRO A 329 16.41 -6.89 -15.55
C PRO A 329 16.63 -5.40 -15.84
N ASP A 330 17.73 -5.08 -16.51
CA ASP A 330 18.01 -3.71 -16.97
C ASP A 330 17.23 -3.41 -18.26
N THR A 331 15.91 -3.23 -18.11
CA THR A 331 14.97 -2.93 -19.19
C THR A 331 14.24 -1.63 -18.86
N PRO A 332 14.55 -0.51 -19.57
CA PRO A 332 13.83 0.75 -19.39
C PRO A 332 12.32 0.60 -19.63
N GLY A 333 11.52 1.34 -18.88
CA GLY A 333 10.07 1.31 -18.92
C GLY A 333 9.43 0.23 -18.05
N LEU A 334 10.22 -0.60 -17.35
CA LEU A 334 9.69 -1.37 -16.23
C LEU A 334 9.18 -0.43 -15.14
N ALA A 335 8.10 -0.83 -14.48
CA ALA A 335 7.72 -0.16 -13.25
C ALA A 335 8.47 -0.76 -12.05
N VAL A 336 8.64 0.04 -11.02
CA VAL A 336 9.17 -0.36 -9.71
C VAL A 336 8.15 0.01 -8.65
N TRP A 337 7.92 -0.89 -7.71
CA TRP A 337 6.77 -0.84 -6.82
C TRP A 337 7.14 -1.12 -5.37
N LYS A 338 6.42 -0.48 -4.47
CA LYS A 338 6.23 -0.83 -3.06
C LYS A 338 4.77 -0.50 -2.70
N SER A 339 4.21 -1.08 -1.64
CA SER A 339 2.79 -0.86 -1.37
C SER A 339 2.42 0.63 -1.29
N GLY A 340 1.42 1.01 -2.08
CA GLY A 340 0.91 2.37 -2.26
C GLY A 340 1.71 3.27 -3.19
N HIS A 341 2.81 2.81 -3.79
CA HIS A 341 3.67 3.68 -4.61
C HIS A 341 4.34 2.95 -5.78
N ILE A 342 4.43 3.63 -6.92
CA ILE A 342 5.00 3.09 -8.16
C ILE A 342 5.79 4.17 -8.90
N GLY A 343 6.86 3.76 -9.60
CA GLY A 343 7.68 4.64 -10.44
C GLY A 343 8.11 3.94 -11.73
N VAL A 344 8.64 4.71 -12.68
CA VAL A 344 9.10 4.24 -13.99
C VAL A 344 10.62 4.16 -13.97
N TYR A 345 11.18 2.96 -14.13
CA TYR A 345 12.61 2.76 -14.31
C TYR A 345 13.04 3.21 -15.70
N ILE A 346 13.99 4.14 -15.79
CA ILE A 346 14.41 4.73 -17.07
C ILE A 346 15.75 4.18 -17.59
N GLY A 347 16.30 3.16 -16.91
CA GLY A 347 17.62 2.61 -17.21
C GLY A 347 18.72 3.17 -16.30
N ASN A 348 19.91 2.55 -16.32
CA ASN A 348 21.10 3.00 -15.60
C ASN A 348 20.92 3.24 -14.09
N GLY A 349 20.03 2.49 -13.43
CA GLY A 349 19.78 2.65 -12.01
C GLY A 349 18.97 3.91 -11.64
N GLU A 350 18.23 4.50 -12.58
CA GLU A 350 17.44 5.72 -12.37
C GLU A 350 15.94 5.46 -12.51
N VAL A 351 15.15 6.20 -11.74
CA VAL A 351 13.69 6.09 -11.69
C VAL A 351 13.08 7.49 -11.78
N ILE A 352 12.05 7.65 -12.60
CA ILE A 352 11.16 8.81 -12.54
C ILE A 352 9.89 8.42 -11.78
N GLU A 353 9.53 9.21 -10.79
CA GLU A 353 8.36 8.96 -9.95
C GLU A 353 7.65 10.27 -9.62
N ALA A 354 6.32 10.25 -9.58
CA ALA A 354 5.54 11.30 -8.95
C ALA A 354 5.55 11.03 -7.44
N MET A 355 6.52 11.61 -6.73
CA MET A 355 6.92 11.16 -5.39
C MET A 355 5.94 11.55 -4.28
N GLY A 356 5.16 12.61 -4.49
CA GLY A 356 4.17 13.09 -3.53
C GLY A 356 3.99 14.60 -3.62
N THR A 357 2.95 15.11 -2.94
CA THR A 357 2.46 16.50 -3.09
C THR A 357 3.54 17.56 -2.93
N LYS A 358 4.48 17.38 -2.00
CA LYS A 358 5.56 18.35 -1.74
C LYS A 358 6.73 18.30 -2.73
N TYR A 359 6.73 17.33 -3.63
CA TYR A 359 7.87 17.02 -4.51
C TYR A 359 7.51 17.17 -5.99
N GLY A 360 6.33 16.69 -6.40
CA GLY A 360 5.98 16.57 -7.82
C GLY A 360 6.62 15.35 -8.48
N VAL A 361 6.83 15.43 -9.79
CA VAL A 361 7.57 14.44 -10.58
C VAL A 361 9.06 14.71 -10.49
N VAL A 362 9.81 13.74 -9.98
CA VAL A 362 11.25 13.83 -9.68
C VAL A 362 11.99 12.63 -10.27
N LYS A 363 13.31 12.74 -10.33
CA LYS A 363 14.18 11.61 -10.64
C LYS A 363 14.96 11.19 -9.39
N THR A 364 14.99 9.90 -9.13
CA THR A 364 15.68 9.28 -7.99
C THR A 364 16.57 8.13 -8.45
N LYS A 365 17.46 7.68 -7.57
CA LYS A 365 18.20 6.44 -7.79
C LYS A 365 17.32 5.24 -7.44
N LEU A 366 17.44 4.16 -8.20
CA LEU A 366 16.78 2.89 -7.91
C LEU A 366 17.27 2.31 -6.58
N GLU A 367 18.59 2.31 -6.39
CA GLU A 367 19.23 1.83 -5.17
C GLU A 367 18.91 2.74 -3.99
N GLY A 368 18.62 2.13 -2.83
CA GLY A 368 18.32 2.86 -1.59
C GLY A 368 16.94 3.51 -1.52
N ARG A 369 16.17 3.56 -2.63
CA ARG A 369 14.81 4.15 -2.65
C ARG A 369 13.76 3.29 -1.95
N GLY A 370 14.07 2.02 -1.69
CA GLY A 370 13.23 1.11 -0.90
C GLY A 370 12.15 0.38 -1.70
N TRP A 371 12.29 0.31 -3.03
CA TRP A 371 11.45 -0.51 -3.90
C TRP A 371 11.50 -1.98 -3.49
N LYS A 372 10.40 -2.70 -3.73
CA LYS A 372 10.19 -4.07 -3.25
C LYS A 372 9.97 -5.07 -4.38
N ALA A 373 9.38 -4.63 -5.48
CA ALA A 373 9.23 -5.43 -6.67
C ALA A 373 9.38 -4.60 -7.95
N TRP A 374 9.70 -5.27 -9.05
CA TRP A 374 9.60 -4.74 -10.41
C TRP A 374 8.46 -5.45 -11.15
N LEU A 375 7.91 -4.81 -12.17
CA LEU A 375 6.82 -5.34 -12.98
C LEU A 375 6.84 -4.79 -14.41
N GLU A 376 6.41 -5.61 -15.37
CA GLU A 376 5.91 -5.13 -16.65
C GLU A 376 4.48 -4.61 -16.44
N VAL A 377 4.21 -3.36 -16.86
CA VAL A 377 2.88 -2.76 -16.76
C VAL A 377 1.94 -3.51 -17.72
N PRO A 378 0.82 -4.10 -17.25
CA PRO A 378 0.02 -5.06 -18.03
C PRO A 378 -0.47 -4.58 -19.41
N TYR A 379 -0.62 -3.27 -19.58
CA TYR A 379 -1.20 -2.64 -20.76
C TYR A 379 -0.16 -1.93 -21.64
N ILE A 380 1.12 -2.13 -21.32
CA ILE A 380 2.26 -1.60 -22.05
C ILE A 380 2.96 -2.76 -22.75
N SER A 381 3.28 -2.56 -24.02
CA SER A 381 4.05 -3.53 -24.81
C SER A 381 5.53 -3.42 -24.45
N TYR A 382 6.15 -4.54 -24.11
CA TYR A 382 7.59 -4.63 -23.87
C TYR A 382 8.23 -5.30 -25.07
N GLU A 383 9.16 -4.60 -25.73
CA GLU A 383 9.92 -5.21 -26.81
C GLU A 383 10.88 -6.26 -26.22
N THR A 384 10.68 -7.52 -26.60
CA THR A 384 11.66 -8.57 -26.33
C THR A 384 12.91 -8.31 -27.17
N LYS A 385 14.07 -8.22 -26.51
CA LYS A 385 15.38 -8.14 -27.18
C LYS A 385 15.61 -9.26 -28.19
#